data_AF-A0A7C4GM70-F1
#
_entry.id   AF-A0A7C4GM70-F1
#
_cell.length_a   1.000
_cell.length_b   1.000
_cell.length_c   1.000
_cell.angle_alpha   90.00
_cell.angle_beta   90.00
_cell.angle_gamma   90.00
#
_symmetry.space_group_name_H-M   'P 1'
#
loop_
_entity.id
_entity.type
_entity.pdbx_description
1 polymer ?
#
loop_
_entity_poly.entity_id
_entity_poly.type
_entity_poly.pdbx_seq_one_letter_code
_entity_poly.pdbx_strand_id
1 'polypeptide(L)'
;MAWLTGFILSERFKQSGRSKNRRDYIIDFPGVSDKETASLLTGKRVEYRDKSVRITGQIIKTHGVNGRLRARFTKPLPGRFWDGRVFLRLDKSILELAKSGEPSSQTV
;
A
#
# COMPACT_ATOMS: atom_id res chain seq x y z
N MET A 1 8.16 -9.00 12.48
CA MET A 1 7.37 -7.95 11.78
C MET A 1 7.64 -8.12 10.31
N ALA A 2 6.60 -8.33 9.50
CA ALA A 2 6.75 -8.44 8.07
C ALA A 2 6.38 -7.12 7.40
N TRP A 3 7.10 -6.79 6.35
CA TRP A 3 6.84 -5.61 5.53
C TRP A 3 6.58 -6.08 4.11
N LEU A 4 5.44 -5.69 3.55
CA LEU A 4 5.18 -5.90 2.14
C LEU A 4 5.71 -4.67 1.39
N THR A 5 6.56 -4.90 0.39
CA THR A 5 7.20 -3.83 -0.37
C THR A 5 6.36 -3.52 -1.60
N GLY A 6 6.15 -2.25 -1.90
CA GLY A 6 5.41 -1.78 -3.07
C GLY A 6 5.96 -0.46 -3.59
N PHE A 7 5.30 0.06 -4.63
CA PHE A 7 5.73 1.24 -5.38
C PHE A 7 4.59 2.23 -5.55
N ILE A 8 4.93 3.51 -5.70
CA ILE A 8 3.94 4.54 -6.04
C ILE A 8 3.90 4.69 -7.55
N LEU A 9 2.71 4.56 -8.12
CA LEU A 9 2.51 4.71 -9.55
C LEU A 9 2.22 6.17 -9.92
N SER A 10 1.33 6.81 -9.17
CA SER A 10 0.93 8.19 -9.45
C SER A 10 0.35 8.87 -8.23
N GLU A 11 0.46 10.19 -8.23
CA GLU A 11 -0.29 11.04 -7.31
C GLU A 11 -1.66 11.38 -7.88
N ARG A 12 -2.65 11.42 -7.00
CA ARG A 12 -4.03 11.77 -7.32
C ARG A 12 -4.46 12.94 -6.47
N PHE A 13 -4.73 14.06 -7.13
CA PHE A 13 -5.37 15.19 -6.50
C PHE A 13 -6.89 14.98 -6.49
N LYS A 14 -7.52 15.19 -5.32
CA LYS A 14 -8.99 15.32 -5.30
C LYS A 14 -9.34 16.68 -5.91
N GLN A 15 -9.58 16.71 -7.21
CA GLN A 15 -10.03 17.89 -7.94
C GLN A 15 -11.54 18.06 -7.72
N SER A 16 -11.93 18.65 -6.58
CA SER A 16 -13.26 19.24 -6.42
C SER A 16 -13.09 20.75 -6.49
N GLY A 17 -13.93 21.42 -7.29
CA GLY A 17 -13.72 22.72 -7.96
C GLY A 17 -13.28 23.93 -7.13
N ARG A 18 -13.05 23.81 -5.82
CA ARG A 18 -12.46 24.86 -4.95
C ARG A 18 -11.41 24.39 -3.93
N SER A 19 -11.19 23.08 -3.75
CA SER A 19 -10.28 22.57 -2.71
C SER A 19 -9.30 21.55 -3.28
N LYS A 20 -8.05 21.98 -3.48
CA LYS A 20 -6.92 21.15 -3.96
C LYS A 20 -6.09 20.54 -2.82
N ASN A 21 -6.64 20.37 -1.61
CA ASN A 21 -5.83 20.06 -0.42
C ASN A 21 -5.73 18.56 -0.06
N ARG A 22 -6.28 17.64 -0.85
CA ARG A 22 -6.15 16.20 -0.57
C ARG A 22 -5.33 15.51 -1.65
N ARG A 23 -4.07 15.22 -1.32
CA ARG A 23 -3.15 14.40 -2.10
C ARG A 23 -3.29 12.95 -1.64
N ASP A 24 -3.88 12.13 -2.50
CA ASP A 24 -3.89 10.68 -2.37
C ASP A 24 -2.82 10.13 -3.32
N TYR A 25 -2.23 8.99 -3.00
CA TYR A 25 -1.24 8.34 -3.84
C TYR A 25 -1.73 6.94 -4.22
N ILE A 26 -1.52 6.58 -5.48
CA ILE A 26 -1.86 5.25 -6.00
C ILE A 26 -0.64 4.37 -5.81
N ILE A 27 -0.82 3.31 -5.03
CA ILE A 27 0.23 2.38 -4.62
C ILE A 27 -0.09 1.01 -5.20
N ASP A 28 0.96 0.37 -5.68
CA ASP A 28 0.93 -0.99 -6.20
C ASP A 28 1.81 -1.88 -5.32
N PHE A 29 1.26 -3.02 -4.92
CA PHE A 29 1.94 -4.02 -4.11
C PHE A 29 2.03 -5.31 -4.92
N PRO A 30 3.22 -5.73 -5.35
CA PRO A 30 3.41 -7.01 -6.00
C PRO A 30 2.82 -8.15 -5.16
N GLY A 31 1.97 -8.97 -5.78
CA GLY A 31 1.21 -10.04 -5.10
C GLY A 31 -0.21 -9.65 -4.65
N VAL A 32 -0.62 -8.39 -4.83
CA VAL A 32 -2.00 -7.94 -4.59
C VAL A 32 -2.63 -7.53 -5.93
N SER A 33 -3.16 -8.49 -6.66
CA SER A 33 -3.73 -8.28 -8.00
C SER A 33 -5.25 -8.12 -7.99
N ASP A 34 -5.91 -8.49 -6.89
CA ASP A 34 -7.36 -8.55 -6.79
C ASP A 34 -7.92 -7.49 -5.82
N LYS A 35 -9.09 -6.95 -6.17
CA LYS A 35 -9.80 -5.97 -5.34
C LYS A 35 -10.13 -6.52 -3.94
N GLU A 36 -10.44 -7.81 -3.83
CA GLU A 36 -10.79 -8.45 -2.55
C GLU A 36 -9.59 -8.47 -1.60
N THR A 37 -8.47 -9.01 -2.07
CA THR A 37 -7.18 -9.02 -1.33
C THR A 37 -6.75 -7.61 -0.97
N ALA A 38 -6.87 -6.66 -1.89
CA ALA A 38 -6.55 -5.25 -1.65
C ALA A 38 -7.45 -4.61 -0.58
N SER A 39 -8.73 -5.00 -0.52
CA SER A 39 -9.68 -4.46 0.46
C SER A 39 -9.28 -4.82 1.89
N LEU A 40 -8.69 -6.00 2.11
CA LEU A 40 -8.16 -6.43 3.41
C LEU A 40 -7.03 -5.54 3.94
N LEU A 41 -6.32 -4.86 3.03
CA LEU A 41 -5.20 -3.97 3.37
C LEU A 41 -5.68 -2.54 3.68
N THR A 42 -6.96 -2.25 3.52
CA THR A 42 -7.54 -0.94 3.83
C THR A 42 -7.43 -0.63 5.32
N GLY A 43 -7.07 0.61 5.66
CA GLY A 43 -6.86 1.05 7.05
C GLY A 43 -5.49 0.69 7.64
N LYS A 44 -4.70 -0.14 6.95
CA LYS A 44 -3.35 -0.50 7.41
C LYS A 44 -2.35 0.66 7.23
N ARG A 45 -1.35 0.69 8.11
CA ARG A 45 -0.30 1.72 8.11
C ARG A 45 0.75 1.41 7.05
N VAL A 46 1.12 2.42 6.29
CA VAL A 46 2.18 2.36 5.28
C VAL A 46 3.27 3.36 5.62
N GLU A 47 4.47 3.06 5.14
CA GLU A 47 5.61 3.95 5.22
C GLU A 47 6.26 4.10 3.86
N TYR A 48 6.33 5.32 3.37
CA TYR A 48 7.21 5.66 2.26
C TYR A 48 8.63 5.83 2.79
N ARG A 49 9.59 5.18 2.14
CA ARG A 49 11.01 5.36 2.43
C ARG A 49 11.76 5.59 1.13
N ASP A 50 12.57 6.63 1.16
CA ASP A 50 13.57 6.98 0.16
C ASP A 50 14.92 7.19 0.88
N LYS A 51 15.99 7.46 0.13
CA LYS A 51 17.36 7.61 0.64
C LYS A 51 17.48 8.57 1.83
N SER A 52 16.68 9.63 1.86
CA SER A 52 16.75 10.68 2.88
C SER A 52 15.43 10.92 3.62
N VAL A 53 14.30 10.39 3.13
CA VAL A 53 12.96 10.75 3.61
C VAL A 53 12.17 9.52 4.03
N ARG A 54 11.60 9.57 5.24
CA ARG A 54 10.63 8.60 5.73
C ARG A 54 9.33 9.30 6.09
N ILE A 55 8.24 8.90 5.44
CA ILE A 55 6.92 9.48 5.66
C ILE A 55 5.94 8.36 5.95
N THR A 56 5.19 8.51 7.04
CA THR A 56 4.15 7.55 7.42
C THR A 56 2.81 7.95 6.81
N GLY A 57 1.97 6.95 6.56
CA GLY A 57 0.63 7.12 6.00
C GLY A 57 -0.27 5.93 6.32
N GLN A 58 -1.44 5.95 5.69
CA GLN A 58 -2.44 4.91 5.82
C GLN A 58 -3.09 4.63 4.47
N ILE A 59 -3.46 3.38 4.21
CA ILE A 59 -4.29 3.01 3.06
C ILE A 59 -5.73 3.43 3.34
N ILE A 60 -6.31 4.25 2.48
CA ILE A 60 -7.69 4.74 2.61
C ILE A 60 -8.68 3.80 1.94
N LYS A 61 -8.37 3.32 0.73
CA LYS A 61 -9.28 2.50 -0.06
C LYS A 61 -8.58 1.81 -1.21
N THR A 62 -9.26 0.87 -1.84
CA THR A 62 -8.86 0.27 -3.11
C THR A 62 -9.02 1.22 -4.29
N HIS A 63 -8.26 0.95 -5.36
CA HIS A 63 -8.23 1.70 -6.59
C HIS A 63 -8.39 0.80 -7.82
N GLY A 64 -9.55 0.89 -8.47
CA GLY A 64 -9.84 0.06 -9.64
C GLY A 64 -10.02 -1.41 -9.27
N VAL A 65 -9.85 -2.29 -10.26
CA VAL A 65 -10.04 -3.74 -10.12
C VAL A 65 -8.73 -4.51 -9.94
N ASN A 66 -7.59 -3.98 -10.41
CA ASN A 66 -6.28 -4.63 -10.39
C ASN A 66 -5.57 -4.63 -9.02
N GLY A 67 -6.30 -4.61 -7.91
CA GLY A 67 -5.70 -4.67 -6.57
C GLY A 67 -4.88 -3.44 -6.12
N ARG A 68 -4.83 -2.37 -6.93
CA ARG A 68 -4.14 -1.12 -6.56
C ARG A 68 -4.80 -0.46 -5.35
N LEU A 69 -4.03 0.30 -4.60
CA LEU A 69 -4.47 0.95 -3.37
C LEU A 69 -4.32 2.46 -3.45
N ARG A 70 -5.17 3.17 -2.72
CA ARG A 70 -5.01 4.59 -2.42
C ARG A 70 -4.50 4.74 -1.01
N ALA A 71 -3.37 5.41 -0.85
CA ALA A 71 -2.87 5.80 0.45
C ALA A 71 -2.81 7.31 0.60
N ARG A 72 -2.89 7.74 1.84
CA ARG A 72 -2.67 9.12 2.24
C ARG A 72 -1.56 9.17 3.27
N PHE A 73 -0.57 9.97 2.93
CA PHE A 73 0.58 10.24 3.80
C PHE A 73 0.31 11.47 4.66
N THR A 74 0.97 11.51 5.81
CA THR A 74 0.90 12.64 6.77
C THR A 74 1.46 13.92 6.16
N LYS A 75 2.51 13.80 5.35
CA LYS A 75 3.14 14.87 4.58
C LYS A 75 3.07 14.51 3.09
N PRO A 76 3.04 15.51 2.19
CA PRO A 76 3.20 15.24 0.76
C PRO A 76 4.53 14.55 0.51
N LEU A 77 4.55 13.63 -0.46
CA LEU A 77 5.77 12.99 -0.91
C LEU A 77 6.66 14.00 -1.66
N PRO A 78 7.98 13.80 -1.65
CA PRO A 78 8.89 14.59 -2.46
C PRO A 78 8.52 14.48 -3.94
N GLY A 79 8.84 15.50 -4.74
CA GLY A 79 8.48 15.54 -6.17
C GLY A 79 9.05 14.38 -6.99
N ARG A 80 10.13 13.74 -6.52
CA ARG A 80 10.76 12.55 -7.12
C ARG A 80 10.36 11.25 -6.39
N PHE A 81 9.05 11.00 -6.25
CA PHE A 81 8.55 9.89 -5.42
C PHE A 81 8.70 8.49 -6.06
N TRP A 82 8.99 8.41 -7.35
CA TRP A 82 9.10 7.14 -8.10
C TRP A 82 10.33 6.31 -7.72
N ASP A 83 11.39 6.93 -7.18
CA ASP A 83 12.59 6.21 -6.74
C ASP A 83 12.39 5.51 -5.39
N GLY A 84 11.44 6.01 -4.59
CA GLY A 84 11.18 5.50 -3.26
C GLY A 84 10.33 4.23 -3.27
N ARG A 85 10.33 3.53 -2.14
CA ARG A 85 9.52 2.33 -1.92
C ARG A 85 8.51 2.56 -0.81
N VAL A 86 7.38 1.89 -0.93
CA VAL A 86 6.36 1.86 0.11
C VAL A 86 6.43 0.54 0.84
N PHE A 87 6.42 0.61 2.16
CA PHE A 87 6.42 -0.54 3.03
C PHE A 87 5.11 -0.59 3.79
N LEU A 88 4.34 -1.64 3.57
CA LEU A 88 3.13 -1.93 4.32
C LEU A 88 3.50 -2.70 5.58
N ARG A 89 3.09 -2.19 6.74
CA ARG A 89 3.29 -2.92 8.00
C ARG A 89 2.20 -3.98 8.12
N LEU A 90 2.60 -5.24 8.08
CA LEU A 90 1.74 -6.38 8.38
C LEU A 90 1.96 -6.80 9.84
N ASP A 91 0.86 -6.96 10.57
CA ASP A 91 0.90 -7.54 11.91
C ASP A 91 1.19 -9.04 11.83
N LYS A 92 1.87 -9.57 12.87
CA LYS A 92 2.26 -10.98 12.97
C LYS A 92 1.07 -11.92 12.68
N SER A 93 -0.13 -11.56 13.13
CA SER A 93 -1.33 -12.38 12.99
C SER A 93 -1.71 -12.70 11.54
N ILE A 94 -1.51 -11.76 10.60
CA ILE A 94 -1.82 -11.99 9.17
C ILE A 94 -0.73 -12.85 8.51
N LEU A 95 0.52 -12.71 8.96
CA LEU A 95 1.64 -13.50 8.47
C LEU A 95 1.51 -14.97 8.88
N GLU A 96 1.11 -15.23 10.13
CA GLU A 96 0.85 -16.59 10.62
C GLU A 96 -0.30 -17.24 9.85
N LEU A 97 -1.38 -16.50 9.57
CA LEU A 97 -2.51 -16.95 8.73
C LEU A 97 -2.10 -17.31 7.30
N ALA A 98 -1.20 -16.52 6.69
CA ALA A 98 -0.70 -16.79 5.34
C ALA A 98 0.21 -18.02 5.27
N LYS A 99 0.91 -18.36 6.36
CA LYS A 99 1.78 -19.55 6.46
C LYS A 99 1.02 -20.82 6.84
N SER A 100 -0.06 -20.71 7.60
CA SER A 100 -0.92 -21.87 7.92
C SER A 100 -1.79 -22.33 6.74
N GLY A 101 -1.77 -21.58 5.63
CA GLY A 101 -2.50 -21.87 4.39
C GLY A 101 -1.68 -22.57 3.32
N GLU A 102 -0.57 -23.24 3.63
CA GLU A 102 -0.01 -24.29 2.77
C GLU A 102 -0.75 -25.61 3.09
N PRO A 103 -1.79 -26.01 2.33
CA PRO A 103 -2.28 -27.37 2.42
C PRO A 103 -1.19 -28.30 1.89
N SER A 104 -0.59 -29.06 2.82
CA SER A 104 -0.11 -30.44 2.62
C SER A 104 -0.07 -30.88 1.15
N SER A 105 1.03 -30.58 0.47
CA SER A 105 1.36 -31.20 -0.81
C SER A 105 2.71 -31.89 -0.69
N GLN A 106 2.75 -32.86 0.23
CA GLN A 106 3.60 -34.03 0.14
C GLN A 106 2.76 -35.23 0.55
N THR A 107 1.94 -35.68 -0.39
CA THR A 107 1.55 -37.09 -0.47
C THR A 107 2.67 -37.81 -1.21
N VAL A 108 2.90 -39.06 -0.79
CA VAL A 108 3.82 -40.11 -1.28
C VAL A 108 5.11 -40.21 -0.49
#